data_AF-A0A9D5BFG4-F1
#
_entry.id   AF-A0A9D5BFG4-F1
#
_cell.length_a   1.000
_cell.length_b   1.000
_cell.length_c   1.000
_cell.angle_alpha   90.00
_cell.angle_beta   90.00
_cell.angle_gamma   90.00
#
_symmetry.space_group_name_H-M   'P 1'
#
loop_
_entity.id
_entity.type
_entity.pdbx_description
1 polymer ?
#
loop_
_entity_poly.entity_id
_entity_poly.type
_entity_poly.pdbx_seq_one_letter_code
_entity_poly.pdbx_strand_id
1 'polypeptide(L)'
;MGTDENPIFVSKLINFYASFNLLVDAQIVTESSNNLDPLHWNMVISLYVRNIFFEEAIPIYKEMLSKNVQPADFTYPSVLKACGELLDCDTRVGVHKSVRDSSIKWSLIEERRMLRDENRGLQAQLKDTAEVVQAAGELLFRLKEAEESMINAQKRVVGAEQEAAKAYEQIDKLKKKHEK
;
A
#
# COMPACT_ATOMS: atom_id res chain seq x y z
N MET A 1 -9.22 32.97 -28.24
CA MET A 1 -8.44 31.81 -28.70
C MET A 1 -7.10 32.36 -29.18
N GLY A 2 -6.03 32.12 -28.42
CA GLY A 2 -4.73 32.74 -28.72
C GLY A 2 -3.68 32.69 -27.60
N THR A 3 -3.89 31.89 -26.55
CA THR A 3 -2.92 31.78 -25.43
C THR A 3 -2.20 30.43 -25.36
N ASP A 4 -2.57 29.48 -26.22
CA ASP A 4 -2.19 28.06 -26.06
C ASP A 4 -0.90 27.68 -26.81
N GLU A 5 -0.21 28.64 -27.42
CA GLU A 5 0.96 28.37 -28.28
C GLU A 5 2.31 28.70 -27.61
N ASN A 6 2.33 29.36 -26.45
CA ASN A 6 3.60 29.73 -25.82
C ASN A 6 3.98 28.78 -24.67
N PRO A 7 4.98 27.88 -24.85
CA PRO A 7 5.40 26.94 -23.81
C PRO A 7 5.83 27.61 -22.49
N ILE A 8 6.33 28.85 -22.55
CA ILE A 8 6.70 29.61 -21.34
C ILE A 8 5.46 29.97 -20.52
N PHE A 9 4.34 30.29 -21.17
CA PHE A 9 3.11 30.64 -20.48
C PHE A 9 2.50 29.43 -19.77
N VAL A 10 2.50 28.28 -20.43
CA VAL A 10 2.04 27.00 -19.85
C VAL A 10 2.86 26.66 -18.60
N SER A 11 4.20 26.72 -18.67
CA SER A 11 5.05 26.47 -17.49
C SER A 11 4.77 27.43 -16.33
N LYS A 12 4.48 28.71 -16.63
CA LYS A 12 4.13 29.70 -15.59
C LYS A 12 2.80 29.37 -14.93
N LEU A 13 1.79 28.96 -15.70
CA LEU A 13 0.48 28.55 -15.17
C LEU A 13 0.61 27.29 -14.30
N ILE A 14 1.35 26.28 -14.75
CA ILE A 14 1.60 25.06 -13.96
C ILE A 14 2.25 25.43 -12.61
N ASN A 15 3.27 26.29 -12.62
CA ASN A 15 3.92 26.77 -11.39
C ASN A 15 2.97 27.58 -10.50
N PHE A 16 2.11 28.41 -11.10
CA PHE A 16 1.11 29.18 -10.36
C PHE A 16 0.16 28.24 -9.60
N TYR A 17 -0.46 27.28 -10.29
CA TYR A 17 -1.35 26.31 -9.65
C TYR A 17 -0.62 25.42 -8.63
N ALA A 18 0.61 25.00 -8.95
CA ALA A 18 1.47 24.26 -8.01
C ALA A 18 1.72 25.01 -6.70
N SER A 19 1.89 26.34 -6.75
CA SER A 19 2.17 27.16 -5.56
C SER A 19 1.00 27.22 -4.57
N PHE A 20 -0.21 26.93 -5.05
CA PHE A 20 -1.43 26.84 -4.23
C PHE A 20 -1.88 25.39 -3.99
N ASN A 21 -1.03 24.41 -4.31
CA ASN A 21 -1.35 22.99 -4.21
C ASN A 21 -2.59 22.56 -5.03
N LEU A 22 -2.86 23.28 -6.12
CA LEU A 22 -3.96 23.01 -7.05
C LEU A 22 -3.48 22.03 -8.14
N LEU A 23 -3.27 20.77 -7.73
CA LEU A 23 -2.65 19.73 -8.55
C LEU A 23 -3.44 19.41 -9.82
N VAL A 24 -4.76 19.28 -9.68
CA VAL A 24 -5.66 18.95 -10.79
C VAL A 24 -5.68 20.08 -11.82
N ASP A 25 -5.71 21.34 -11.39
CA ASP A 25 -5.64 22.48 -12.31
C ASP A 25 -4.31 22.54 -13.07
N ALA A 26 -3.20 22.23 -12.38
CA ALA A 26 -1.88 22.13 -13.02
C ALA A 26 -1.83 20.99 -14.07
N GLN A 27 -2.49 19.86 -13.79
CA GLN A 27 -2.64 18.74 -14.72
C GLN A 27 -3.48 19.14 -15.94
N ILE A 28 -4.65 19.77 -15.73
CA ILE A 28 -5.54 20.22 -16.82
C ILE A 28 -4.81 21.16 -17.77
N VAL A 29 -4.03 22.11 -17.26
CA VAL A 29 -3.23 23.03 -18.09
C VAL A 29 -2.21 22.27 -18.95
N THR A 30 -1.62 21.20 -18.42
CA THR A 30 -0.65 20.38 -19.14
C THR A 30 -1.30 19.55 -20.24
N GLU A 31 -2.44 18.92 -19.94
CA GLU A 31 -3.17 18.08 -20.90
C GLU A 31 -3.85 18.87 -22.01
N SER A 32 -4.31 20.08 -21.68
CA SER A 32 -4.97 21.01 -22.60
C SER A 32 -3.99 21.77 -23.50
N SER A 33 -2.69 21.75 -23.18
CA SER A 33 -1.65 22.35 -23.99
C SER A 33 -1.48 21.57 -25.30
N ASN A 34 -1.61 22.26 -26.43
CA ASN A 34 -1.24 21.70 -27.74
C ASN A 34 0.29 21.49 -27.87
N ASN A 35 1.06 22.05 -26.93
CA ASN A 35 2.49 21.87 -26.87
C ASN A 35 2.83 20.62 -26.05
N LEU A 36 3.37 19.61 -26.75
CA LEU A 36 3.83 18.34 -26.19
C LEU A 36 5.23 18.45 -25.56
N ASP A 37 5.49 19.53 -24.82
CA ASP A 37 6.79 19.77 -24.18
C ASP A 37 6.98 18.82 -22.98
N PRO A 38 8.02 17.97 -22.96
CA PRO A 38 8.33 17.11 -21.81
C PRO A 38 8.46 17.88 -20.49
N LEU A 39 8.85 19.17 -20.53
CA LEU A 39 8.96 20.00 -19.35
C LEU A 39 7.64 20.10 -18.58
N HIS A 40 6.51 20.28 -19.26
CA HIS A 40 5.20 20.45 -18.60
C HIS A 40 4.78 19.19 -17.84
N TRP A 41 4.93 18.03 -18.48
CA TRP A 41 4.69 16.72 -17.87
C TRP A 41 5.58 16.48 -16.65
N ASN A 42 6.86 16.83 -16.76
CA ASN A 42 7.81 16.68 -15.65
C ASN A 42 7.45 17.51 -14.43
N MET A 43 6.95 18.73 -14.67
CA MET A 43 6.50 19.61 -13.60
C MET A 43 5.32 19.02 -12.85
N VAL A 44 4.31 18.49 -13.56
CA VAL A 44 3.12 17.88 -12.95
C VAL A 44 3.47 16.57 -12.26
N ILE A 45 4.19 15.64 -12.91
CA ILE A 45 4.60 14.37 -12.29
C ILE A 45 5.38 14.65 -10.99
N SER A 46 6.34 15.58 -11.02
CA SER A 46 7.12 15.94 -9.83
C SER A 46 6.27 16.66 -8.78
N LEU A 47 5.22 17.37 -9.15
CA LEU A 47 4.28 18.00 -8.22
C LEU A 47 3.49 16.95 -7.44
N TYR A 48 2.93 15.94 -8.11
CA TYR A 48 2.20 14.84 -7.48
C TYR A 48 3.12 14.02 -6.56
N VAL A 49 4.30 13.64 -7.04
CA VAL A 49 5.28 12.86 -6.26
C VAL A 49 5.80 13.61 -5.03
N ARG A 50 5.97 14.94 -5.10
CA ARG A 50 6.37 15.76 -3.94
C ARG A 50 5.27 15.86 -2.89
N ASN A 51 4.01 15.78 -3.32
CA ASN A 51 2.84 15.80 -2.46
C ASN A 51 2.34 14.39 -2.08
N ILE A 52 3.15 13.34 -2.32
CA ILE A 52 2.88 11.94 -1.89
C ILE A 52 1.67 11.32 -2.63
N PHE A 53 1.20 11.94 -3.71
CA PHE A 53 0.16 11.39 -4.59
C PHE A 53 0.79 10.47 -5.64
N PHE A 54 1.32 9.34 -5.18
CA PHE A 54 2.05 8.41 -6.04
C PHE A 54 1.13 7.66 -7.01
N GLU A 55 -0.08 7.29 -6.57
CA GLU A 55 -1.07 6.55 -7.36
C GLU A 55 -1.50 7.33 -8.60
N GLU A 56 -1.58 8.66 -8.50
CA GLU A 56 -1.95 9.56 -9.58
C GLU A 56 -0.75 9.94 -10.46
N ALA A 57 0.47 9.95 -9.91
CA ALA A 57 1.67 10.28 -10.67
C ALA A 57 1.98 9.27 -11.79
N ILE A 58 1.70 7.97 -11.57
CA ILE A 58 1.95 6.91 -12.55
C ILE A 58 1.05 7.02 -13.79
N PRO A 59 -0.28 7.20 -13.68
CA PRO A 59 -1.16 7.50 -14.81
C PRO A 59 -0.70 8.70 -15.65
N ILE A 60 -0.26 9.79 -15.01
CA ILE A 60 0.21 10.99 -15.72
C ILE A 60 1.45 10.66 -16.56
N TYR A 61 2.38 9.87 -16.04
CA TYR A 61 3.51 9.36 -16.81
C TYR A 61 3.08 8.47 -17.99
N LYS A 62 2.11 7.57 -17.77
CA LYS A 62 1.56 6.72 -18.85
C LYS A 62 0.88 7.55 -19.93
N GLU A 63 0.21 8.64 -19.56
CA GLU A 63 -0.40 9.57 -20.51
C GLU A 63 0.65 10.32 -21.34
N MET A 64 1.71 10.83 -20.70
CA MET A 64 2.88 11.41 -21.38
C MET A 64 3.39 10.49 -22.49
N LEU A 65 3.59 9.21 -22.16
CA LEU A 65 4.02 8.19 -23.13
C LEU A 65 2.99 7.95 -24.24
N SER A 66 1.70 7.90 -23.89
CA SER A 66 0.60 7.68 -24.87
C SER A 66 0.50 8.80 -25.91
N LYS A 67 0.91 10.02 -25.54
CA LYS A 67 1.02 11.19 -26.42
C LYS A 67 2.34 11.25 -27.19
N ASN A 68 3.16 10.20 -27.13
CA ASN A 68 4.50 10.11 -27.73
C ASN A 68 5.48 11.18 -27.23
N VAL A 69 5.27 11.71 -26.02
CA VAL A 69 6.19 12.65 -25.40
C VAL A 69 7.32 11.88 -24.73
N GLN A 70 8.56 12.12 -25.18
CA GLN A 70 9.72 11.42 -24.66
C GLN A 70 10.04 11.89 -23.23
N PRO A 71 10.17 10.98 -22.26
CA PRO A 71 10.62 11.33 -20.91
C PRO A 71 12.00 11.96 -20.92
N ALA A 72 12.20 12.98 -20.10
CA ALA A 72 13.52 13.58 -19.89
C ALA A 72 14.21 12.93 -18.68
N ASP A 73 15.50 13.22 -18.50
CA ASP A 73 16.32 12.71 -17.39
C ASP A 73 15.66 12.93 -16.01
N PHE A 74 14.99 14.07 -15.84
CA PHE A 74 14.30 14.43 -14.59
C PHE A 74 12.96 13.72 -14.39
N THR A 75 12.38 13.13 -15.44
CA THR A 75 11.11 12.37 -15.35
C THR A 75 11.33 11.08 -14.55
N TYR A 76 12.40 10.34 -14.89
CA TYR A 76 12.61 8.99 -14.41
C TYR A 76 12.75 8.90 -12.89
N PRO A 77 13.55 9.73 -12.19
CA PRO A 77 13.64 9.68 -10.73
C PRO A 77 12.28 9.86 -10.02
N SER A 78 11.43 10.77 -10.51
CA SER A 78 10.10 11.01 -9.94
C SER A 78 9.18 9.80 -10.12
N VAL A 79 9.15 9.23 -11.34
CA VAL A 79 8.31 8.06 -11.65
C VAL A 79 8.80 6.83 -10.90
N LEU A 80 10.11 6.61 -10.83
CA LEU A 80 10.72 5.49 -10.12
C LEU A 80 10.47 5.56 -8.62
N LYS A 81 10.49 6.77 -8.04
CA LYS A 81 10.07 6.98 -6.65
C LYS A 81 8.63 6.52 -6.45
N ALA A 82 7.70 6.97 -7.29
CA ALA A 82 6.30 6.52 -7.21
C ALA A 82 6.16 4.99 -7.37
N CYS A 83 6.90 4.38 -8.29
CA CYS A 83 6.92 2.92 -8.45
C CYS A 83 7.45 2.21 -7.20
N GLY A 84 8.46 2.78 -6.53
CA GLY A 84 9.02 2.27 -5.28
C GLY A 84 7.99 2.20 -4.16
N GLU A 85 7.29 3.31 -3.95
CA GLU A 85 6.27 3.47 -2.90
C GLU A 85 5.02 2.60 -3.18
N LEU A 86 4.63 2.44 -4.44
CA LEU A 86 3.48 1.62 -4.83
C LEU A 86 3.79 0.15 -5.10
N LEU A 87 5.09 -0.21 -5.11
CA LEU A 87 5.57 -1.53 -5.52
C LEU A 87 5.12 -1.92 -6.94
N ASP A 88 4.90 -0.93 -7.81
CA ASP A 88 4.56 -1.14 -9.22
C ASP A 88 5.81 -1.59 -9.98
N CYS A 89 6.07 -2.90 -9.97
CA CYS A 89 7.20 -3.52 -10.66
C CYS A 89 7.09 -3.42 -12.18
N ASP A 90 5.87 -3.49 -12.74
CA ASP A 90 5.65 -3.49 -14.18
C ASP A 90 6.03 -2.15 -14.80
N THR A 91 5.52 -1.05 -14.22
CA THR A 91 5.89 0.30 -14.66
C THR A 91 7.39 0.54 -14.46
N ARG A 92 7.95 0.06 -13.36
CA ARG A 92 9.38 0.19 -13.05
C ARG A 92 10.29 -0.49 -14.08
N VAL A 93 9.98 -1.73 -14.46
CA VAL A 93 10.71 -2.47 -15.50
C VAL A 93 10.62 -1.73 -16.84
N GLY A 94 9.44 -1.19 -17.17
CA GLY A 94 9.25 -0.35 -18.35
C GLY A 94 10.14 0.89 -18.34
N VAL A 95 10.21 1.59 -17.21
CA VAL A 95 11.08 2.76 -17.03
C VAL A 95 12.56 2.39 -17.17
N HIS A 96 13.02 1.31 -16.53
CA HIS A 96 14.41 0.86 -16.66
C HIS A 96 14.80 0.57 -18.11
N LYS A 97 13.90 -0.07 -18.86
CA LYS A 97 14.11 -0.30 -20.29
C LYS A 97 14.19 1.02 -21.06
N SER A 98 13.26 1.96 -20.80
CA SER A 98 13.26 3.29 -21.42
C SER A 98 14.55 4.07 -21.15
N VAL A 99 15.07 4.03 -19.91
CA VAL A 99 16.33 4.68 -19.53
C VAL A 99 17.52 4.08 -20.28
N ARG A 100 17.57 2.74 -20.42
CA ARG A 100 18.63 2.04 -21.14
C ARG A 100 18.61 2.31 -22.65
N ASP A 101 17.42 2.38 -23.22
CA ASP A 101 17.21 2.66 -24.64
C ASP A 101 17.46 4.15 -24.96
N SER A 102 17.30 5.03 -23.97
CA SER A 102 17.68 6.44 -24.07
C SER A 102 19.20 6.59 -23.98
N SER A 103 19.80 7.53 -24.71
CA SER A 103 21.25 7.86 -24.62
C SER A 103 21.66 8.53 -23.30
N ILE A 104 20.81 8.43 -22.28
CA ILE A 104 20.95 9.08 -20.99
C ILE A 104 22.01 8.34 -20.19
N LYS A 105 23.01 9.08 -19.74
CA LYS A 105 24.10 8.54 -18.92
C LYS A 105 23.60 8.35 -17.49
N TRP A 106 22.71 7.38 -17.30
CA TRP A 106 22.24 6.97 -15.97
C TRP A 106 23.46 6.57 -15.14
N SER A 107 23.71 7.31 -14.06
CA SER A 107 24.92 7.07 -13.29
C SER A 107 24.73 5.82 -12.43
N LEU A 108 25.78 5.02 -12.28
CA LEU A 108 25.80 3.85 -11.36
C LEU A 108 25.40 4.23 -9.92
N ILE A 109 25.48 5.51 -9.55
CA ILE A 109 25.08 6.05 -8.26
C ILE A 109 23.55 6.08 -8.14
N GLU A 110 22.85 6.49 -9.19
CA GLU A 110 21.38 6.53 -9.22
C GLU A 110 20.80 5.12 -9.24
N GLU A 111 21.40 4.21 -10.01
CA GLU A 111 21.04 2.79 -10.00
C GLU A 111 21.24 2.16 -8.61
N ARG A 112 22.40 2.40 -7.97
CA ARG A 112 22.65 1.91 -6.60
C ARG A 112 21.75 2.55 -5.55
N ARG A 113 21.36 3.82 -5.70
CA ARG A 113 20.44 4.48 -4.79
C ARG A 113 19.06 3.84 -4.89
N MET A 114 18.60 3.62 -6.12
CA MET A 114 17.32 3.00 -6.40
C MET A 114 17.22 1.58 -5.85
N LEU A 115 18.18 0.69 -6.17
CA LEU A 115 18.21 -0.67 -5.62
C LEU A 115 18.21 -0.68 -4.08
N ARG A 116 18.75 0.35 -3.44
CA ARG A 116 18.74 0.51 -1.98
C ARG A 116 17.37 0.90 -1.45
N ASP A 117 16.70 1.82 -2.12
CA ASP A 117 15.35 2.28 -1.76
C ASP A 117 14.34 1.14 -1.95
N GLU A 118 14.47 0.35 -3.02
CA GLU A 118 13.67 -0.87 -3.24
C GLU A 118 13.89 -1.91 -2.15
N ASN A 119 15.15 -2.22 -1.83
CA ASN A 119 15.48 -3.19 -0.79
C ASN A 119 14.96 -2.72 0.58
N ARG A 120 15.02 -1.41 0.86
CA ARG A 120 14.46 -0.82 2.08
C ARG A 120 12.92 -0.97 2.12
N GLY A 121 12.22 -0.74 1.02
CA GLY A 121 10.77 -0.95 0.92
C GLY A 121 10.38 -2.40 1.15
N LEU A 122 11.04 -3.34 0.47
CA LEU A 122 10.83 -4.77 0.66
C LEU A 122 11.12 -5.22 2.10
N GLN A 123 12.16 -4.69 2.74
CA GLN A 123 12.46 -5.01 4.15
C GLN A 123 11.41 -4.46 5.12
N ALA A 124 10.86 -3.28 4.87
CA ALA A 124 9.77 -2.73 5.69
C ALA A 124 8.53 -3.64 5.62
N GLN A 125 8.13 -4.06 4.43
CA GLN A 125 7.02 -4.98 4.26
C GLN A 125 7.26 -6.35 4.91
N LEU A 126 8.47 -6.90 4.75
CA LEU A 126 8.83 -8.16 5.39
C LEU A 126 8.70 -8.06 6.92
N LYS A 127 9.09 -6.92 7.50
CA LYS A 127 8.93 -6.65 8.93
C LYS A 127 7.45 -6.58 9.33
N ASP A 128 6.63 -5.81 8.62
CA ASP A 128 5.20 -5.68 8.91
C ASP A 128 4.48 -7.04 8.83
N THR A 129 4.81 -7.85 7.82
CA THR A 129 4.26 -9.22 7.70
C THR A 129 4.69 -10.13 8.84
N ALA A 130 5.94 -10.02 9.31
CA ALA A 130 6.43 -10.80 10.46
C ALA A 130 5.69 -10.42 11.76
N GLU A 131 5.42 -9.13 11.98
CA GLU A 131 4.66 -8.65 13.14
C GLU A 131 3.22 -9.19 13.13
N VAL A 132 2.55 -9.17 11.97
CA VAL A 132 1.19 -9.74 11.81
C VAL A 132 1.19 -11.25 12.06
N VAL A 133 2.16 -11.98 11.52
CA VAL A 133 2.28 -13.44 11.73
C VAL A 133 2.53 -13.77 13.19
N GLN A 134 3.36 -12.99 13.89
CA GLN A 134 3.61 -13.16 15.31
C GLN A 134 2.34 -12.94 16.14
N ALA A 135 1.59 -11.86 15.87
CA ALA A 135 0.33 -11.57 16.55
C ALA A 135 -0.72 -12.67 16.33
N ALA A 136 -0.81 -13.19 15.10
CA ALA A 136 -1.70 -14.32 14.78
C ALA A 136 -1.31 -15.59 15.56
N GLY A 137 0.00 -15.86 15.70
CA GLY A 137 0.51 -16.98 16.50
C GLY A 137 0.12 -16.88 17.98
N GLU A 138 0.25 -15.69 18.57
CA GLU A 138 -0.17 -15.44 19.96
C GLU A 138 -1.67 -15.65 20.16
N LEU A 139 -2.50 -15.18 19.22
CA LEU A 139 -3.95 -15.40 19.28
C LEU A 139 -4.33 -16.88 19.18
N LEU A 140 -3.69 -17.63 18.29
CA LEU A 140 -3.90 -19.08 18.18
C LEU A 140 -3.52 -19.81 19.46
N PHE A 141 -2.41 -19.43 20.08
CA PHE A 141 -1.99 -20.00 21.36
C PHE A 141 -3.03 -19.75 22.46
N ARG A 142 -3.51 -18.51 22.59
CA ARG A 142 -4.55 -18.13 23.57
C ARG A 142 -5.88 -18.84 23.33
N LEU A 143 -6.28 -19.04 22.08
CA LEU A 143 -7.48 -19.81 21.73
C LEU A 143 -7.35 -21.26 22.20
N LYS A 144 -6.18 -21.88 21.99
CA LYS A 144 -5.92 -23.26 22.41
C LYS A 144 -5.99 -23.40 23.95
N GLU A 145 -5.41 -22.48 24.70
CA GLU A 145 -5.52 -22.47 26.17
C GLU A 145 -6.97 -22.31 26.64
N ALA A 146 -7.75 -21.45 25.97
CA ALA A 146 -9.17 -21.27 26.28
C ALA A 146 -9.99 -22.54 26.01
N GLU A 147 -9.73 -23.23 24.89
CA GLU A 147 -10.37 -24.52 24.57
C GLU A 147 -10.07 -25.59 25.62
N GLU A 148 -8.82 -25.72 26.06
CA GLU A 148 -8.43 -26.68 27.11
C GLU A 148 -9.12 -26.35 28.44
N SER A 149 -9.21 -25.07 28.79
CA SER A 149 -9.93 -24.61 29.98
C SER A 149 -11.43 -24.94 29.90
N MET A 150 -12.07 -24.72 28.75
CA MET A 150 -13.48 -25.05 28.52
C MET A 150 -13.72 -26.56 28.63
N ILE A 151 -12.85 -27.39 28.06
CA ILE A 151 -12.94 -28.86 28.17
C ILE A 151 -12.85 -29.30 29.64
N ASN A 152 -11.93 -28.71 30.41
CA ASN A 152 -11.80 -29.03 31.83
C ASN A 152 -13.01 -28.55 32.66
N ALA A 153 -13.55 -27.37 32.37
CA ALA A 153 -14.76 -26.87 32.99
C ALA A 153 -15.96 -27.79 32.68
N GLN A 154 -16.11 -28.22 31.43
CA GLN A 154 -17.16 -29.15 31.01
C GLN A 154 -17.08 -30.48 31.75
N LYS A 155 -15.87 -31.06 31.91
CA LYS A 155 -15.67 -32.28 32.70
C LYS A 155 -16.12 -32.14 34.16
N ARG A 156 -15.88 -30.96 34.78
CA ARG A 156 -16.32 -30.69 36.16
C ARG A 156 -17.84 -30.60 36.27
N VAL A 157 -18.50 -29.95 35.31
CA VAL A 157 -19.97 -29.85 35.26
C VAL A 157 -20.60 -31.24 35.17
N VAL A 158 -20.13 -32.09 34.25
CA VAL A 158 -20.63 -33.47 34.11
C VAL A 158 -20.41 -34.28 35.39
N GLY A 159 -19.27 -34.12 36.06
CA GLY A 159 -19.01 -34.77 37.35
C GLY A 159 -20.01 -34.36 38.44
N ALA A 160 -20.26 -33.06 38.57
CA ALA A 160 -21.22 -32.52 39.53
C ALA A 160 -22.66 -32.99 39.25
N GLU A 161 -23.06 -33.08 37.97
CA GLU A 161 -24.38 -33.62 37.57
C GLU A 161 -24.54 -35.09 37.98
N GLN A 162 -23.50 -35.91 37.80
CA GLN A 162 -23.53 -37.32 38.23
C GLN A 162 -23.63 -37.47 39.75
N GLU A 163 -22.93 -36.63 40.51
CA GLU A 163 -23.01 -36.63 41.98
C GLU A 163 -24.40 -36.19 42.46
N ALA A 164 -24.96 -35.13 41.87
CA ALA A 164 -26.30 -34.67 42.17
C ALA A 164 -27.34 -35.76 41.88
N ALA A 165 -27.24 -36.46 40.74
CA ALA A 165 -28.13 -37.56 40.40
C ALA A 165 -28.08 -38.70 41.43
N LYS A 166 -26.89 -39.09 41.89
CA LYS A 166 -26.73 -40.11 42.96
C LYS A 166 -27.36 -39.66 44.27
N ALA A 167 -27.16 -38.40 44.66
CA ALA A 167 -27.76 -37.84 45.87
C ALA A 167 -29.29 -37.86 45.81
N TYR A 168 -29.87 -37.47 44.68
CA TYR A 168 -31.33 -37.56 44.47
C TYR A 168 -31.86 -38.99 44.58
N GLU A 169 -31.17 -39.97 44.00
CA GLU A 169 -31.56 -41.38 44.09
C GLU A 169 -31.50 -41.92 45.53
N GLN A 170 -30.49 -41.50 46.30
CA GLN A 170 -30.39 -41.83 47.73
C GLN A 170 -31.53 -41.21 48.56
N ILE A 171 -31.87 -39.95 48.29
CA ILE A 171 -33.00 -39.28 48.94
C ILE A 171 -34.32 -40.02 48.65
N ASP A 172 -34.55 -40.45 47.40
CA ASP A 172 -35.76 -41.20 47.03
C ASP A 172 -35.84 -42.56 47.75
N LYS A 173 -34.72 -43.27 47.86
CA LYS A 173 -34.63 -44.54 48.63
C LYS A 173 -34.95 -44.33 50.11
N LEU A 174 -34.46 -43.25 50.72
CA LEU A 174 -34.72 -42.91 52.12
C LEU A 174 -36.20 -42.59 52.35
N LYS A 175 -36.85 -41.84 51.45
CA LYS A 175 -38.29 -41.54 51.51
C LYS A 175 -39.14 -42.81 51.49
N LYS A 176 -38.89 -43.72 50.54
CA LYS A 176 -39.63 -45.00 50.43
C LYS A 176 -39.45 -45.92 51.64
N LYS A 177 -38.34 -45.80 52.38
CA LYS A 177 -38.08 -46.58 53.59
C LYS A 177 -38.83 -46.03 54.82
N HIS A 178 -39.11 -44.73 54.86
CA HIS A 178 -39.87 -44.09 55.95
C HIS A 178 -41.39 -44.19 55.79
N GLU A 179 -41.89 -44.51 54.58
CA GLU A 179 -43.32 -44.73 54.30
C GLU A 179 -43.78 -46.19 54.51
N LYS A 180 -42.88 -47.11 54.90
CA LYS A 180 -43.18 -48.49 55.30
C LYS A 180 -43.05 -48.66 56.81
#